data_AF-A0A976JKD0-F1
#
_entry.id   AF-A0A976JKD0-F1
#
_cell.length_a   1.000
_cell.length_b   1.000
_cell.length_c   1.000
_cell.angle_alpha   90.00
_cell.angle_beta   90.00
_cell.angle_gamma   90.00
#
_symmetry.space_group_name_H-M   'P 1'
#
loop_
_entity.id
_entity.type
_entity.pdbx_description
1 polymer ?
#
loop_
_entity_poly.entity_id
_entity_poly.type
_entity_poly.pdbx_seq_one_letter_code
_entity_poly.pdbx_strand_id
1 'polypeptide(L)'
;MSNRISRKEKQIRPVVKSFNCPNCGATLNITAVGRTISVVCKSCRATLDATDPNFAILEKNAKMKTVTPAIPVGSRGTLGGKMWECIGFMQRGDSYGYRWHEYLLYNPYHGYRWLFEFDGHWTWFKRSYDLPDLSGTDVKYKGNTYKLFTKGTSEVFYVEGEFYWRVKAGDKSKVKDFVSAPYTISFEASEGEEVWTHGQYLEPDRIKKAFNLKDNFFPEPVGIAPNQPSPHKLEAKTALKYFFFSAVFMIVVHVFRTATAINKEVFRFSGVRTLAPRYSDNKTLDEKVENTPTFLIEKKRSNLQLKAMANVNNSWIWIDPLLVNEETGKGIPMPVEVSYYHGYSGGESWSEGGHNKSKIIQNVPPGRYYLSIKTQIGGQS
;
A
#
# COMPACT_ATOMS: atom_id res chain seq x y z
N MET A 1 44.66 -40.40 25.97
CA MET A 1 43.42 -41.04 25.48
C MET A 1 42.25 -40.56 26.33
N SER A 2 41.50 -39.58 25.83
CA SER A 2 40.37 -38.97 26.55
C SER A 2 39.08 -39.72 26.24
N ASN A 3 38.59 -40.52 27.18
CA ASN A 3 37.30 -41.20 27.09
C ASN A 3 36.15 -40.18 27.17
N ARG A 4 35.63 -39.75 26.02
CA ARG A 4 34.31 -39.10 25.93
C ARG A 4 33.24 -40.17 26.03
N ILE A 5 32.64 -40.29 27.22
CA ILE A 5 31.40 -41.05 27.42
C ILE A 5 30.30 -40.32 26.66
N SER A 6 29.94 -40.86 25.49
CA SER A 6 28.73 -40.53 24.75
C SER A 6 27.52 -40.86 25.61
N ARG A 7 26.87 -39.82 26.19
CA ARG A 7 25.53 -39.96 26.78
C ARG A 7 24.56 -40.27 25.65
N LYS A 8 24.29 -41.55 25.40
CA LYS A 8 23.10 -41.98 24.65
C LYS A 8 21.87 -41.39 25.36
N GLU A 9 21.18 -40.46 24.72
CA GLU A 9 19.86 -40.01 25.15
C GLU A 9 18.97 -41.25 25.30
N LYS A 10 18.52 -41.50 26.54
CA LYS A 10 17.60 -42.60 26.85
C LYS A 10 16.29 -42.27 26.12
N GLN A 11 16.00 -42.97 25.02
CA GLN A 11 14.73 -42.84 24.30
C GLN A 11 13.59 -43.28 25.22
N ILE A 12 12.97 -42.31 25.91
CA ILE A 12 11.69 -42.49 26.58
C ILE A 12 10.65 -42.69 25.48
N ARG A 13 10.06 -43.89 25.42
CA ARG A 13 8.94 -44.15 24.52
C ARG A 13 7.76 -43.27 24.97
N PRO A 14 7.12 -42.50 24.09
CA PRO A 14 5.93 -41.75 24.46
C PRO A 14 4.86 -42.75 24.93
N VAL A 15 4.41 -42.60 26.18
CA VAL A 15 3.34 -43.40 26.76
C VAL A 15 2.02 -42.74 26.35
N VAL A 16 1.19 -43.49 25.63
CA VAL A 16 -0.18 -43.06 25.29
C VAL A 16 -1.15 -43.80 26.22
N LYS A 17 -2.06 -43.09 26.86
CA LYS A 17 -3.15 -43.67 27.66
C LYS A 17 -4.44 -43.60 26.86
N SER A 18 -5.03 -44.75 26.55
CA SER A 18 -6.32 -44.84 25.86
C SER A 18 -7.45 -45.11 26.85
N PHE A 19 -8.61 -44.51 26.62
CA PHE A 19 -9.82 -44.72 27.41
C PHE A 19 -11.08 -44.39 26.59
N ASN A 20 -12.26 -44.81 27.06
CA ASN A 20 -13.52 -44.46 26.41
C ASN A 20 -14.15 -43.26 27.12
N CYS A 21 -14.65 -42.30 26.34
CA CYS A 21 -15.36 -41.14 26.86
C CYS A 21 -16.57 -41.60 27.68
N PRO A 22 -16.67 -41.23 28.97
CA PRO A 22 -17.78 -41.67 29.82
C PRO A 22 -19.14 -41.09 29.41
N ASN A 23 -19.16 -40.06 28.54
CA ASN A 23 -20.40 -39.47 28.05
C ASN A 23 -20.94 -40.13 26.76
N CYS A 24 -20.09 -40.57 25.84
CA CYS A 24 -20.53 -41.08 24.53
C CYS A 24 -19.86 -42.38 24.05
N GLY A 25 -18.93 -42.94 24.82
CA GLY A 25 -18.23 -44.19 24.48
C GLY A 25 -17.11 -44.06 23.45
N ALA A 26 -16.90 -42.90 22.85
CA ALA A 26 -15.81 -42.69 21.87
C ALA A 26 -14.43 -42.93 22.50
N THR A 27 -13.55 -43.63 21.78
CA THR A 27 -12.17 -43.86 22.23
C THR A 27 -11.35 -42.56 22.14
N LEU A 28 -10.70 -42.22 23.24
CA LEU A 28 -9.83 -41.05 23.39
C LEU A 28 -8.41 -41.51 23.76
N ASN A 29 -7.41 -40.79 23.27
CA ASN A 29 -6.01 -41.03 23.56
C ASN A 29 -5.41 -39.79 24.24
N ILE A 30 -4.61 -40.02 25.28
CA ILE A 30 -3.83 -38.99 25.98
C ILE A 30 -2.36 -39.26 25.69
N THR A 31 -1.72 -38.29 25.06
CA THR A 31 -0.32 -38.31 24.65
C THR A 31 0.57 -37.67 25.71
N ALA A 32 0.11 -36.59 26.35
CA ALA A 32 0.84 -35.90 27.40
C ALA A 32 0.47 -36.43 28.79
N VAL A 33 0.57 -37.76 28.98
CA VAL A 33 0.19 -38.45 30.22
C VAL A 33 0.89 -37.83 31.43
N GLY A 34 0.13 -37.53 32.48
CA GLY A 34 0.61 -36.88 33.71
C GLY A 34 0.83 -35.37 33.59
N ARG A 35 0.59 -34.77 32.41
CA ARG A 35 0.67 -33.32 32.15
C ARG A 35 -0.64 -32.75 31.61
N THR A 36 -1.48 -33.58 31.01
CA THR A 36 -2.84 -33.22 30.60
C THR A 36 -3.73 -33.05 31.83
N ILE A 37 -4.40 -31.90 31.93
CA ILE A 37 -5.36 -31.59 33.00
C ILE A 37 -6.80 -31.76 32.49
N SER A 38 -7.09 -31.37 31.26
CA SER A 38 -8.40 -31.59 30.65
C SER A 38 -8.29 -32.23 29.26
N VAL A 39 -9.33 -33.00 28.91
CA VAL A 39 -9.49 -33.58 27.56
C VAL A 39 -10.90 -33.27 27.08
N VAL A 40 -11.02 -32.61 25.93
CA VAL A 40 -12.31 -32.32 25.31
C VAL A 40 -12.58 -33.34 24.20
N CYS A 41 -13.62 -34.15 24.39
CA CYS A 41 -13.96 -35.24 23.48
C CYS A 41 -14.36 -34.72 22.09
N LYS A 42 -13.68 -35.20 21.04
CA LYS A 42 -14.00 -34.81 19.66
C LYS A 42 -15.41 -35.23 19.20
N SER A 43 -15.97 -36.28 19.77
CA SER A 43 -17.26 -36.81 19.30
C SER A 43 -18.46 -36.12 19.94
N CYS A 44 -18.42 -35.85 21.25
CA CYS A 44 -19.58 -35.31 21.99
C CYS A 44 -19.33 -33.98 22.69
N ARG A 45 -18.11 -33.44 22.62
CA ARG A 45 -17.70 -32.15 23.22
C ARG A 45 -17.83 -32.10 24.74
N ALA A 46 -17.87 -33.26 25.40
CA ALA A 46 -17.72 -33.33 26.84
C ALA A 46 -16.27 -32.98 27.21
N THR A 47 -16.11 -32.05 28.15
CA THR A 47 -14.83 -31.74 28.79
C THR A 47 -14.64 -32.69 29.95
N LEU A 48 -13.53 -33.42 29.97
CA LEU A 48 -13.22 -34.46 30.94
C LEU A 48 -12.01 -34.05 31.77
N ASP A 49 -12.02 -34.38 33.06
CA ASP A 49 -10.88 -34.17 33.95
C ASP A 49 -9.86 -35.31 33.76
N ALA A 50 -8.67 -35.01 33.25
CA ALA A 50 -7.63 -36.01 33.04
C ALA A 50 -6.83 -36.35 34.31
N THR A 51 -7.03 -35.59 35.39
CA THR A 51 -6.42 -35.83 36.71
C THR A 51 -7.24 -36.83 37.53
N ASP A 52 -8.52 -36.99 37.19
CA ASP A 52 -9.40 -38.00 37.78
C ASP A 52 -9.16 -39.38 37.13
N PRO A 53 -8.94 -40.47 37.91
CA PRO A 53 -8.73 -41.82 37.37
C PRO A 53 -9.86 -42.33 36.45
N ASN A 54 -11.09 -41.85 36.66
CA ASN A 54 -12.30 -42.21 35.93
C ASN A 54 -12.70 -41.20 34.85
N PHE A 55 -11.90 -40.15 34.63
CA PHE A 55 -12.16 -39.11 33.63
C PHE A 55 -13.50 -38.40 33.84
N ALA A 56 -13.75 -37.91 35.06
CA ALA A 56 -14.98 -37.22 35.43
C ALA A 56 -15.40 -36.15 34.41
N ILE A 57 -16.68 -36.08 34.09
CA ILE A 57 -17.22 -35.09 33.16
C ILE A 57 -17.31 -33.75 33.87
N LEU A 58 -16.50 -32.78 33.45
CA LEU A 58 -16.51 -31.42 33.97
C LEU A 58 -17.66 -30.61 33.35
N GLU A 59 -17.88 -30.76 32.05
CA GLU A 59 -18.88 -30.00 31.31
C GLU A 59 -19.37 -30.75 30.07
N LYS A 60 -20.63 -30.52 29.66
CA LYS A 60 -21.22 -31.06 28.44
C LYS A 60 -21.55 -29.93 27.46
N ASN A 61 -20.76 -29.80 26.40
CA ASN A 61 -20.89 -28.70 25.44
C ASN A 61 -21.53 -29.11 24.10
N ALA A 62 -22.67 -29.80 24.14
CA ALA A 62 -23.35 -30.30 22.94
C ALA A 62 -23.79 -29.20 21.94
N LYS A 63 -23.91 -27.94 22.39
CA LYS A 63 -24.27 -26.80 21.53
C LYS A 63 -23.08 -26.15 20.81
N MET A 64 -21.86 -26.61 21.08
CA MET A 64 -20.65 -26.08 20.46
C MET A 64 -20.65 -26.40 18.96
N LYS A 65 -20.60 -25.38 18.10
CA LYS A 65 -20.54 -25.57 16.64
C LYS A 65 -19.22 -26.23 16.28
N THR A 66 -19.28 -27.28 15.47
CA THR A 66 -18.06 -28.01 15.06
C THR A 66 -17.21 -27.16 14.12
N VAL A 67 -15.91 -27.13 14.39
CA VAL A 67 -14.90 -26.51 13.55
C VAL A 67 -13.93 -27.59 13.10
N THR A 68 -13.62 -27.64 11.81
CA THR A 68 -12.66 -28.59 11.25
C THR A 68 -11.25 -27.97 11.29
N PRO A 69 -10.32 -28.52 12.07
CA PRO A 69 -8.95 -28.01 12.13
C PRO A 69 -8.16 -28.33 10.85
N ALA A 70 -7.30 -27.41 10.40
CA ALA A 70 -6.39 -27.65 9.28
C ALA A 70 -5.30 -28.69 9.63
N ILE A 71 -4.90 -28.74 10.91
CA ILE A 71 -4.06 -29.79 11.49
C ILE A 71 -4.91 -30.62 12.47
N PRO A 72 -5.43 -31.79 12.05
CA PRO A 72 -6.24 -32.62 12.93
C PRO A 72 -5.50 -33.01 14.22
N VAL A 73 -6.21 -33.03 15.36
CA VAL A 73 -5.67 -33.60 16.60
C VAL A 73 -5.25 -35.06 16.37
N GLY A 74 -4.07 -35.42 16.90
CA GLY A 74 -3.35 -36.67 16.65
C GLY A 74 -2.35 -36.60 15.48
N SER A 75 -2.36 -35.52 14.68
CA SER A 75 -1.40 -35.36 13.58
C SER A 75 0.02 -35.17 14.10
N ARG A 76 0.99 -35.81 13.45
CA ARG A 76 2.41 -35.68 13.77
C ARG A 76 3.15 -34.96 12.66
N GLY A 77 4.03 -34.03 13.02
CA GLY A 77 4.83 -33.28 12.05
C GLY A 77 6.18 -32.80 12.59
N THR A 78 7.14 -32.57 11.70
CA THR A 78 8.50 -32.16 12.07
C THR A 78 8.67 -30.66 11.90
N LEU A 79 8.82 -29.93 13.01
CA LEU A 79 9.09 -28.48 13.03
C LEU A 79 10.32 -28.18 13.88
N GLY A 80 11.20 -27.32 13.35
CA GLY A 80 12.46 -26.99 14.03
C GLY A 80 13.37 -28.20 14.31
N GLY A 81 13.36 -29.19 13.41
CA GLY A 81 14.14 -30.43 13.53
C GLY A 81 13.62 -31.42 14.58
N LYS A 82 12.41 -31.17 15.13
CA LYS A 82 11.82 -31.97 16.21
C LYS A 82 10.45 -32.47 15.79
N MET A 83 10.13 -33.70 16.16
CA MET A 83 8.80 -34.28 15.96
C MET A 83 7.83 -33.70 16.98
N TRP A 84 6.68 -33.25 16.54
CA TRP A 84 5.59 -32.73 17.37
C TRP A 84 4.30 -33.47 17.07
N GLU A 85 3.47 -33.67 18.07
CA GLU A 85 2.10 -34.15 17.93
C GLU A 85 1.12 -33.02 18.25
N CYS A 86 0.15 -32.77 17.36
CA CYS A 86 -0.97 -31.88 17.63
C CYS A 86 -1.91 -32.58 18.59
N ILE A 87 -1.93 -32.16 19.86
CA ILE A 87 -2.73 -32.81 20.90
C ILE A 87 -4.01 -32.05 21.22
N GLY A 88 -4.10 -30.76 20.85
CA GLY A 88 -5.25 -29.92 21.12
C GLY A 88 -5.46 -28.88 20.04
N PHE A 89 -6.70 -28.45 19.89
CA PHE A 89 -7.12 -27.41 18.96
C PHE A 89 -8.18 -26.53 19.61
N MET A 90 -8.09 -25.22 19.41
CA MET A 90 -9.13 -24.29 19.79
C MET A 90 -9.35 -23.21 18.73
N GLN A 91 -10.61 -22.79 18.58
CA GLN A 91 -10.94 -21.56 17.87
C GLN A 91 -11.22 -20.48 18.91
N ARG A 92 -10.51 -19.35 18.75
CA ARG A 92 -10.74 -18.14 19.52
C ARG A 92 -11.20 -17.03 18.60
N GLY A 93 -11.68 -15.96 19.21
CA GLY A 93 -12.07 -14.78 18.50
C GLY A 93 -12.26 -13.60 19.41
N ASP A 94 -12.54 -12.45 18.81
CA ASP A 94 -12.86 -11.23 19.53
C ASP A 94 -14.32 -10.80 19.33
N SER A 95 -14.66 -9.67 19.93
CA SER A 95 -15.98 -9.04 19.82
C SER A 95 -16.25 -8.42 18.45
N TYR A 96 -15.23 -8.24 17.61
CA TYR A 96 -15.36 -7.67 16.26
C TYR A 96 -15.68 -8.75 15.21
N GLY A 97 -15.75 -10.02 15.63
CA GLY A 97 -16.11 -11.14 14.77
C GLY A 97 -14.91 -11.81 14.12
N TYR A 98 -13.68 -11.37 14.40
CA TYR A 98 -12.49 -12.08 13.96
C TYR A 98 -12.40 -13.44 14.67
N ARG A 99 -11.94 -14.45 13.92
CA ARG A 99 -11.76 -15.82 14.39
C ARG A 99 -10.40 -16.31 13.95
N TRP A 100 -9.68 -16.93 14.86
CA TRP A 100 -8.37 -17.54 14.60
C TRP A 100 -8.32 -18.93 15.26
N HIS A 101 -7.34 -19.71 14.83
CA HIS A 101 -7.15 -21.09 15.26
C HIS A 101 -5.84 -21.24 15.99
N GLU A 102 -5.86 -21.97 17.11
CA GLU A 102 -4.68 -22.27 17.90
C GLU A 102 -4.54 -23.78 18.09
N TYR A 103 -3.37 -24.31 17.77
CA TYR A 103 -3.03 -25.73 17.82
C TYR A 103 -1.98 -25.96 18.89
N LEU A 104 -2.30 -26.80 19.87
CA LEU A 104 -1.37 -27.21 20.91
C LEU A 104 -0.54 -28.39 20.44
N LEU A 105 0.77 -28.15 20.33
CA LEU A 105 1.76 -29.16 19.96
C LEU A 105 2.49 -29.65 21.20
N TYR A 106 2.76 -30.96 21.25
CA TYR A 106 3.51 -31.59 22.33
C TYR A 106 4.69 -32.41 21.82
N ASN A 107 5.78 -32.35 22.57
CA ASN A 107 6.93 -33.22 22.45
C ASN A 107 7.38 -33.63 23.87
N PRO A 108 7.59 -34.93 24.15
CA PRO A 108 7.92 -35.40 25.50
C PRO A 108 9.23 -34.83 26.08
N TYR A 109 10.17 -34.44 25.21
CA TYR A 109 11.48 -33.88 25.57
C TYR A 109 11.53 -32.34 25.53
N HIS A 110 10.61 -31.71 24.80
CA HIS A 110 10.65 -30.25 24.56
C HIS A 110 9.41 -29.50 25.05
N GLY A 111 8.47 -30.20 25.69
CA GLY A 111 7.26 -29.64 26.27
C GLY A 111 6.27 -29.21 25.20
N TYR A 112 5.66 -28.05 25.41
CA TYR A 112 4.57 -27.54 24.59
C TYR A 112 5.02 -26.46 23.61
N ARG A 113 4.37 -26.41 22.45
CA ARG A 113 4.42 -25.31 21.49
C ARG A 113 3.02 -25.01 20.98
N TRP A 114 2.84 -23.82 20.45
CA TRP A 114 1.57 -23.40 19.86
C TRP A 114 1.78 -23.04 18.40
N LEU A 115 0.87 -23.43 17.52
CA LEU A 115 0.71 -22.80 16.23
C LEU A 115 -0.54 -21.93 16.29
N PHE A 116 -0.38 -20.67 15.95
CA PHE A 116 -1.45 -19.71 15.77
C PHE A 116 -1.67 -19.52 14.27
N GLU A 117 -2.92 -19.64 13.82
CA GLU A 117 -3.33 -19.44 12.44
C GLU A 117 -4.44 -18.39 12.37
N PHE A 118 -4.25 -17.39 11.50
CA PHE A 118 -5.25 -16.40 11.19
C PHE A 118 -5.15 -16.04 9.71
N ASP A 119 -6.26 -16.15 8.98
CA ASP A 119 -6.35 -15.88 7.53
C ASP A 119 -5.25 -16.57 6.71
N GLY A 120 -4.94 -17.84 7.04
CA GLY A 120 -3.92 -18.64 6.36
C GLY A 120 -2.46 -18.32 6.76
N HIS A 121 -2.24 -17.35 7.65
CA HIS A 121 -0.92 -17.00 8.15
C HIS A 121 -0.60 -17.68 9.47
N TRP A 122 0.64 -18.17 9.62
CA TRP A 122 1.04 -19.02 10.73
C TRP A 122 2.13 -18.42 11.60
N THR A 123 1.94 -18.45 12.91
CA THR A 123 2.98 -18.09 13.89
C THR A 123 3.22 -19.24 14.86
N TRP A 124 4.49 -19.60 15.04
CA TRP A 124 4.93 -20.63 15.96
C TRP A 124 5.38 -20.03 17.29
N PHE A 125 4.64 -20.33 18.35
CA PHE A 125 4.81 -19.79 19.68
C PHE A 125 5.44 -20.78 20.65
N LYS A 126 6.24 -20.23 21.57
CA LYS A 126 6.74 -20.88 22.78
C LYS A 126 6.45 -19.99 23.99
N ARG A 127 6.25 -20.60 25.16
CA ARG A 127 6.21 -19.85 26.42
C ARG A 127 7.53 -19.10 26.61
N SER A 128 7.44 -17.83 27.00
CA SER A 128 8.55 -17.05 27.52
C SER A 128 8.50 -17.05 29.04
N TYR A 129 9.63 -17.37 29.67
CA TYR A 129 9.81 -17.23 31.12
C TYR A 129 10.59 -15.95 31.47
N ASP A 130 11.36 -15.44 30.50
CA ASP A 130 11.98 -14.11 30.62
C ASP A 130 10.88 -13.06 30.42
N LEU A 131 10.72 -12.16 31.39
CA LEU A 131 9.78 -11.05 31.28
C LEU A 131 10.36 -9.99 30.32
N PRO A 132 9.54 -9.44 29.40
CA PRO A 132 9.95 -8.31 28.59
C PRO A 132 10.15 -7.05 29.42
N ASP A 133 11.06 -6.19 28.99
CA ASP A 133 11.20 -4.85 29.53
C ASP A 133 10.10 -3.95 28.95
N LEU A 134 9.22 -3.46 29.83
CA LEU A 134 8.07 -2.63 29.51
C LEU A 134 8.49 -1.15 29.51
N SER A 135 8.88 -0.63 28.35
CA SER A 135 9.33 0.76 28.18
C SER A 135 8.29 1.56 27.38
N GLY A 136 7.32 2.16 28.08
CA GLY A 136 6.26 2.93 27.44
C GLY A 136 5.26 2.04 26.70
N THR A 137 5.00 2.30 25.42
CA THR A 137 4.11 1.47 24.57
C THR A 137 4.83 0.28 23.93
N ASP A 138 6.16 0.33 23.86
CA ASP A 138 6.99 -0.66 23.20
C ASP A 138 7.61 -1.63 24.21
N VAL A 139 7.90 -2.83 23.73
CA VAL A 139 8.46 -3.91 24.53
C VAL A 139 9.86 -4.23 24.03
N LYS A 140 10.85 -4.27 24.93
CA LYS A 140 12.19 -4.77 24.60
C LYS A 140 12.34 -6.22 25.05
N TYR A 141 12.76 -7.08 24.14
CA TYR A 141 12.97 -8.50 24.43
C TYR A 141 14.05 -9.10 23.54
N LYS A 142 15.05 -9.75 24.15
CA LYS A 142 16.18 -10.43 23.46
C LYS A 142 16.86 -9.56 22.39
N GLY A 143 17.09 -8.29 22.71
CA GLY A 143 17.76 -7.33 21.84
C GLY A 143 16.89 -6.68 20.76
N ASN A 144 15.62 -7.08 20.64
CA ASN A 144 14.68 -6.48 19.70
C ASN A 144 13.69 -5.55 20.42
N THR A 145 13.30 -4.47 19.73
CA THR A 145 12.16 -3.63 20.12
C THR A 145 10.92 -4.10 19.37
N TYR A 146 9.86 -4.37 20.11
CA TYR A 146 8.56 -4.79 19.61
C TYR A 146 7.55 -3.67 19.82
N LYS A 147 6.78 -3.34 18.79
CA LYS A 147 5.75 -2.30 18.86
C LYS A 147 4.41 -2.92 19.17
N LEU A 148 3.60 -2.27 20.02
CA LEU A 148 2.23 -2.70 20.26
C LEU A 148 1.46 -2.72 18.94
N PHE A 149 0.96 -3.91 18.57
CA PHE A 149 0.17 -4.12 17.35
C PHE A 149 -1.32 -4.13 17.67
N THR A 150 -1.74 -4.94 18.64
CA THR A 150 -3.14 -5.00 19.07
C THR A 150 -3.27 -5.23 20.58
N LYS A 151 -4.42 -4.80 21.12
CA LYS A 151 -4.86 -5.09 22.48
C LYS A 151 -6.36 -5.37 22.45
N GLY A 152 -6.80 -6.36 23.21
CA GLY A 152 -8.21 -6.74 23.18
C GLY A 152 -8.58 -7.79 24.22
N THR A 153 -9.79 -8.31 24.07
CA THR A 153 -10.27 -9.49 24.80
C THR A 153 -10.54 -10.58 23.78
N SER A 154 -9.97 -11.75 24.02
CA SER A 154 -10.24 -12.96 23.25
C SER A 154 -11.23 -13.84 24.01
N GLU A 155 -12.03 -14.61 23.27
CA GLU A 155 -13.00 -15.58 23.77
C GLU A 155 -12.81 -16.92 23.05
N VAL A 156 -12.90 -18.03 23.78
CA VAL A 156 -12.85 -19.39 23.22
C VAL A 156 -14.24 -19.79 22.70
N PHE A 157 -14.35 -20.10 21.40
CA PHE A 157 -15.62 -20.52 20.78
C PHE A 157 -15.71 -22.03 20.56
N TYR A 158 -14.57 -22.69 20.40
CA TYR A 158 -14.48 -24.12 20.16
C TYR A 158 -13.19 -24.69 20.74
N VAL A 159 -13.25 -25.91 21.27
CA VAL A 159 -12.09 -26.61 21.78
C VAL A 159 -12.23 -28.13 21.61
N GLU A 160 -11.14 -28.81 21.23
CA GLU A 160 -11.04 -30.27 21.22
C GLU A 160 -9.61 -30.75 21.55
N GLY A 161 -9.49 -31.94 22.13
CA GLY A 161 -8.19 -32.55 22.47
C GLY A 161 -7.70 -32.26 23.89
N GLU A 162 -6.40 -32.43 24.11
CA GLU A 162 -5.71 -32.39 25.39
C GLU A 162 -5.21 -30.97 25.72
N PHE A 163 -5.38 -30.52 26.97
CA PHE A 163 -4.85 -29.24 27.45
C PHE A 163 -4.22 -29.38 28.85
N TYR A 164 -3.18 -28.57 29.11
CA TYR A 164 -2.47 -28.52 30.39
C TYR A 164 -3.15 -27.59 31.41
N TRP A 165 -4.37 -27.13 31.13
CA TRP A 165 -5.25 -26.39 32.02
C TRP A 165 -6.72 -26.70 31.66
N ARG A 166 -7.66 -26.30 32.52
CA ARG A 166 -9.10 -26.53 32.30
C ARG A 166 -9.71 -25.48 31.36
N VAL A 167 -9.41 -25.59 30.08
CA VAL A 167 -10.05 -24.76 29.04
C VAL A 167 -11.51 -25.16 28.81
N LYS A 168 -12.38 -24.18 28.57
CA LYS A 168 -13.77 -24.35 28.14
C LYS A 168 -14.20 -23.28 27.15
N ALA A 169 -15.29 -23.54 26.43
CA ALA A 169 -15.91 -22.52 25.59
C ALA A 169 -16.48 -21.39 26.45
N GLY A 170 -16.34 -20.16 25.98
CA GLY A 170 -16.69 -18.94 26.71
C GLY A 170 -15.58 -18.39 27.60
N ASP A 171 -14.45 -19.08 27.76
CA ASP A 171 -13.30 -18.54 28.47
C ASP A 171 -12.80 -17.27 27.80
N LYS A 172 -12.51 -16.24 28.61
CA LYS A 172 -12.05 -14.93 28.15
C LYS A 172 -10.69 -14.60 28.71
N SER A 173 -9.85 -13.97 27.89
CA SER A 173 -8.55 -13.48 28.31
C SER A 173 -8.26 -12.11 27.72
N LYS A 174 -7.58 -11.26 28.50
CA LYS A 174 -7.04 -9.99 28.00
C LYS A 174 -5.75 -10.29 27.24
N VAL A 175 -5.64 -9.80 26.01
CA VAL A 175 -4.50 -10.05 25.13
C VAL A 175 -3.84 -8.75 24.68
N LYS A 176 -2.52 -8.76 24.54
CA LYS A 176 -1.74 -7.72 23.86
C LYS A 176 -0.66 -8.39 23.01
N ASP A 177 -0.59 -8.03 21.74
CA ASP A 177 0.44 -8.52 20.82
C ASP A 177 1.38 -7.40 20.42
N PHE A 178 2.67 -7.69 20.44
CA PHE A 178 3.74 -6.77 20.09
C PHE A 178 4.58 -7.36 18.96
N VAL A 179 4.84 -6.60 17.92
CA VAL A 179 5.46 -7.10 16.68
C VAL A 179 6.85 -6.52 16.46
N SER A 180 7.77 -7.40 16.06
CA SER A 180 9.09 -7.09 15.50
C SER A 180 9.42 -8.16 14.46
N ALA A 181 8.82 -8.05 13.26
CA ALA A 181 8.84 -9.10 12.23
C ALA A 181 10.26 -9.65 11.98
N PRO A 182 10.46 -10.99 11.88
CA PRO A 182 9.45 -12.07 11.85
C PRO A 182 8.86 -12.46 13.21
N TYR A 183 9.19 -11.74 14.28
CA TYR A 183 8.86 -12.12 15.64
C TYR A 183 7.64 -11.38 16.18
N THR A 184 6.98 -12.02 17.14
CA THR A 184 5.95 -11.40 17.98
C THR A 184 6.18 -11.79 19.45
N ILE A 185 5.78 -10.93 20.36
CA ILE A 185 5.66 -11.20 21.79
C ILE A 185 4.20 -10.98 22.14
N SER A 186 3.56 -11.98 22.73
CA SER A 186 2.16 -11.89 23.15
C SER A 186 2.06 -11.99 24.66
N PHE A 187 1.22 -11.13 25.22
CA PHE A 187 0.79 -11.13 26.61
C PHE A 187 -0.65 -11.61 26.67
N GLU A 188 -0.92 -12.53 27.58
CA GLU A 188 -2.27 -12.98 27.91
C GLU A 188 -2.46 -12.95 29.43
N ALA A 189 -3.60 -12.43 29.87
CA ALA A 189 -4.00 -12.46 31.28
C ALA A 189 -5.42 -13.00 31.45
N SER A 190 -5.55 -14.01 32.30
CA SER A 190 -6.83 -14.60 32.70
C SER A 190 -6.76 -15.15 34.12
N GLU A 191 -7.83 -15.02 34.88
CA GLU A 191 -7.98 -15.55 36.26
C GLU A 191 -6.79 -15.26 37.21
N GLY A 192 -6.10 -14.13 37.01
CA GLY A 192 -4.93 -13.72 37.81
C GLY A 192 -3.59 -14.33 37.38
N GLU A 193 -3.56 -15.18 36.35
CA GLU A 193 -2.31 -15.63 35.72
C GLU A 193 -1.94 -14.69 34.56
N GLU A 194 -0.67 -14.33 34.49
CA GLU A 194 -0.08 -13.62 33.35
C GLU A 194 0.88 -14.53 32.57
N VAL A 195 0.70 -14.53 31.26
CA VAL A 195 1.39 -15.40 30.33
C VAL A 195 2.05 -14.57 29.25
N TRP A 196 3.36 -14.79 29.07
CA TRP A 196 4.10 -14.24 27.94
C TRP A 196 4.51 -15.36 27.00
N THR A 197 4.30 -15.16 25.71
CA THR A 197 4.76 -16.08 24.66
C THR A 197 5.59 -15.34 23.64
N HIS A 198 6.57 -16.04 23.06
CA HIS A 198 7.39 -15.54 21.97
C HIS A 198 7.06 -16.34 20.72
N GLY A 199 6.68 -15.64 19.65
CA GLY A 199 6.26 -16.20 18.38
C GLY A 199 7.22 -15.87 17.25
N GLN A 200 7.32 -16.76 16.28
CA GLN A 200 8.00 -16.54 15.01
C GLN A 200 7.06 -16.90 13.86
N TYR A 201 6.92 -16.00 12.88
CA TYR A 201 6.20 -16.25 11.65
C TYR A 201 6.80 -17.44 10.89
N LEU A 202 5.95 -18.36 10.45
CA LEU A 202 6.32 -19.48 9.60
C LEU A 202 5.52 -19.42 8.30
N GLU A 203 6.21 -19.65 7.18
CA GLU A 203 5.53 -19.76 5.89
C GLU A 203 4.52 -20.93 5.90
N PRO A 204 3.33 -20.77 5.31
CA PRO A 204 2.29 -21.80 5.30
C PRO A 204 2.78 -23.13 4.71
N ASP A 205 3.57 -23.07 3.63
CA ASP A 205 4.22 -24.23 3.01
C ASP A 205 5.07 -25.05 3.97
N ARG A 206 5.68 -24.39 4.96
CA ARG A 206 6.48 -25.07 5.98
C ARG A 206 5.61 -25.91 6.90
N ILE A 207 4.42 -25.43 7.26
CA ILE A 207 3.45 -26.16 8.08
C ILE A 207 2.88 -27.34 7.29
N LYS A 208 2.45 -27.08 6.05
CA LYS A 208 1.91 -28.08 5.13
C LYS A 208 2.87 -29.26 4.94
N LYS A 209 4.14 -28.98 4.65
CA LYS A 209 5.20 -30.00 4.52
C LYS A 209 5.49 -30.69 5.85
N ALA A 210 5.53 -29.96 6.96
CA ALA A 210 5.86 -30.53 8.26
C ALA A 210 4.87 -31.60 8.71
N PHE A 211 3.57 -31.41 8.47
CA PHE A 211 2.50 -32.32 8.88
C PHE A 211 1.95 -33.18 7.74
N ASN A 212 2.55 -33.12 6.53
CA ASN A 212 2.10 -33.86 5.35
C ASN A 212 0.61 -33.64 5.02
N LEU A 213 0.19 -32.37 5.04
CA LEU A 213 -1.22 -31.98 4.84
C LEU A 213 -1.57 -31.90 3.36
N LYS A 214 -2.81 -32.24 3.03
CA LYS A 214 -3.37 -32.13 1.67
C LYS A 214 -3.99 -30.76 1.43
N ASP A 215 -3.94 -30.30 0.19
CA ASP A 215 -4.33 -28.96 -0.26
C ASP A 215 -5.80 -28.62 0.02
N ASN A 216 -6.71 -29.60 -0.11
CA ASN A 216 -8.15 -29.34 -0.09
C ASN A 216 -8.71 -28.77 1.24
N PHE A 217 -7.92 -28.74 2.32
CA PHE A 217 -8.35 -28.28 3.64
C PHE A 217 -7.36 -27.32 4.32
N PHE A 218 -6.32 -26.88 3.62
CA PHE A 218 -5.31 -25.99 4.18
C PHE A 218 -5.62 -24.54 3.78
N PRO A 219 -5.69 -23.58 4.72
CA PRO A 219 -6.06 -22.20 4.41
C PRO A 219 -4.96 -21.50 3.61
N GLU A 220 -5.36 -20.86 2.50
CA GLU A 220 -4.47 -20.00 1.72
C GLU A 220 -4.34 -18.62 2.41
N PRO A 221 -3.15 -18.01 2.42
CA PRO A 221 -2.95 -16.72 3.06
C PRO A 221 -3.76 -15.60 2.40
N VAL A 222 -4.48 -14.83 3.21
CA VAL A 222 -5.22 -13.64 2.77
C VAL A 222 -4.64 -12.42 3.48
N GLY A 223 -4.22 -11.42 2.68
CA GLY A 223 -3.68 -10.17 3.20
C GLY A 223 -2.22 -10.29 3.63
N ILE A 224 -1.86 -9.59 4.71
CA ILE A 224 -0.50 -9.54 5.27
C ILE A 224 -0.60 -9.82 6.76
N ALA A 225 0.14 -10.80 7.25
CA ALA A 225 0.15 -11.11 8.68
C ALA A 225 0.87 -10.01 9.48
N PRO A 226 0.50 -9.82 10.77
CA PRO A 226 1.12 -8.79 11.62
C PRO A 226 2.65 -8.88 11.67
N ASN A 227 3.19 -10.09 11.82
CA ASN A 227 4.62 -10.37 11.92
C ASN A 227 5.21 -10.98 10.64
N GLN A 228 4.52 -10.90 9.50
CA GLN A 228 5.05 -11.38 8.23
C GLN A 228 6.20 -10.46 7.78
N PRO A 229 7.42 -10.99 7.54
CA PRO A 229 8.46 -10.21 6.92
C PRO A 229 8.03 -9.74 5.53
N SER A 230 8.42 -8.53 5.13
CA SER A 230 8.11 -8.05 3.79
C SER A 230 8.58 -9.08 2.73
N PRO A 231 7.66 -9.66 1.93
CA PRO A 231 8.03 -10.59 0.87
C PRO A 231 8.87 -9.90 -0.20
N HIS A 232 8.66 -8.59 -0.35
CA HIS A 232 9.48 -7.72 -1.17
C HIS A 232 10.53 -7.08 -0.27
N LYS A 233 11.72 -7.67 -0.23
CA LYS A 233 12.91 -6.90 0.16
C LYS A 233 13.11 -5.86 -0.94
N LEU A 234 12.54 -4.67 -0.76
CA LEU A 234 12.90 -3.53 -1.59
C LEU A 234 14.34 -3.18 -1.20
N GLU A 235 15.30 -3.88 -1.80
CA GLU A 235 16.69 -3.56 -1.61
C GLU A 235 16.88 -2.10 -2.03
N ALA A 236 17.46 -1.28 -1.16
CA ALA A 236 17.65 0.15 -1.45
C ALA A 236 18.33 0.37 -2.80
N LYS A 237 19.18 -0.57 -3.23
CA LYS A 237 19.82 -0.60 -4.56
C LYS A 237 18.82 -0.73 -5.71
N THR A 238 17.79 -1.57 -5.56
CA THR A 238 16.73 -1.77 -6.56
C THR A 238 15.85 -0.53 -6.67
N ALA A 239 15.45 0.05 -5.54
CA ALA A 239 14.71 1.31 -5.52
C ALA A 239 15.51 2.45 -6.19
N LEU A 240 16.79 2.56 -5.84
CA LEU A 240 17.69 3.59 -6.37
C LEU A 240 17.94 3.40 -7.88
N LYS A 241 18.05 2.15 -8.35
CA LYS A 241 18.15 1.83 -9.79
C LYS A 241 16.93 2.34 -10.56
N TYR A 242 15.72 2.06 -10.08
CA TYR A 242 14.50 2.53 -10.74
C TYR A 242 14.36 4.06 -10.69
N PHE A 243 14.77 4.68 -9.58
CA PHE A 243 14.83 6.14 -9.47
C PHE A 243 15.77 6.77 -10.49
N PHE A 244 17.00 6.27 -10.62
CA PHE A 244 17.95 6.82 -11.60
C PHE A 244 17.52 6.54 -13.04
N PHE A 245 16.96 5.36 -13.31
CA PHE A 245 16.43 5.06 -14.64
C PHE A 245 15.30 6.02 -15.04
N SER A 246 14.34 6.28 -14.14
CA SER A 246 13.25 7.22 -14.41
C SER A 246 13.75 8.67 -14.52
N ALA A 247 14.71 9.07 -13.70
CA ALA A 247 15.33 10.40 -13.77
C ALA A 247 16.04 10.62 -15.12
N VAL A 248 16.86 9.67 -15.56
CA VAL A 248 17.55 9.73 -16.87
C VAL A 248 16.53 9.76 -18.00
N PHE A 249 15.51 8.91 -17.96
CA PHE A 249 14.45 8.91 -18.96
C PHE A 249 13.74 10.27 -19.07
N MET A 250 13.39 10.89 -17.94
CA MET A 250 12.78 12.22 -17.91
C MET A 250 13.71 13.31 -18.46
N ILE A 251 15.00 13.24 -18.16
CA ILE A 251 16.01 14.15 -18.73
C ILE A 251 16.08 13.98 -20.25
N VAL A 252 16.14 12.75 -20.76
CA VAL A 252 16.18 12.47 -22.20
C VAL A 252 14.93 13.01 -22.90
N VAL A 253 13.74 12.77 -22.33
CA VAL A 253 12.48 13.31 -22.86
C VAL A 253 12.51 14.85 -22.87
N HIS A 254 12.97 15.47 -21.78
CA HIS A 254 13.06 16.93 -21.71
C HIS A 254 14.04 17.51 -22.73
N VAL A 255 15.25 16.96 -22.83
CA VAL A 255 16.28 17.39 -23.80
C VAL A 255 15.78 17.19 -25.22
N PHE A 256 15.17 16.04 -25.54
CA PHE A 256 14.60 15.79 -26.86
C PHE A 256 13.50 16.79 -27.21
N ARG A 257 12.60 17.10 -26.27
CA ARG A 257 11.51 18.06 -26.48
C ARG A 257 12.03 19.48 -26.66
N THR A 258 13.04 19.89 -25.90
CA THR A 258 13.67 21.21 -26.03
C THR A 258 14.47 21.32 -27.32
N ALA A 259 15.24 20.29 -27.70
CA ALA A 259 16.01 20.27 -28.95
C ALA A 259 15.13 20.26 -30.21
N THR A 260 13.93 19.69 -30.12
CA THR A 260 12.95 19.66 -31.23
C THR A 260 11.95 20.82 -31.21
N ALA A 261 12.01 21.68 -30.18
CA ALA A 261 11.22 22.91 -30.10
C ALA A 261 11.76 23.91 -31.14
N ILE A 262 10.89 24.35 -32.05
CA ILE A 262 11.25 25.29 -33.10
C ILE A 262 10.66 26.66 -32.74
N ASN A 263 11.53 27.62 -32.44
CA ASN A 263 11.22 29.04 -32.34
C ASN A 263 11.74 29.76 -33.60
N LYS A 264 11.13 29.48 -34.74
CA LYS A 264 11.50 30.04 -36.04
C LYS A 264 10.59 31.22 -36.38
N GLU A 265 11.17 32.34 -36.78
CA GLU A 265 10.41 33.42 -37.42
C GLU A 265 9.98 32.94 -38.80
N VAL A 266 8.67 32.77 -38.99
CA VAL A 266 8.12 32.28 -40.26
C VAL A 266 7.85 33.40 -41.26
N PHE A 267 7.67 34.63 -40.78
CA PHE A 267 7.38 35.78 -41.61
C PHE A 267 7.61 37.09 -40.84
N ARG A 268 8.11 38.12 -41.54
CA ARG A 268 8.27 39.48 -41.02
C ARG A 268 7.78 40.47 -42.07
N PHE A 269 6.95 41.41 -41.64
CA PHE A 269 6.45 42.50 -42.46
C PHE A 269 6.68 43.84 -41.74
N SER A 270 6.96 44.87 -42.52
CA SER A 270 7.10 46.24 -42.03
C SER A 270 6.50 47.18 -43.06
N GLY A 271 5.66 48.10 -42.59
CA GLY A 271 5.00 49.08 -43.42
C GLY A 271 4.94 50.42 -42.70
N VAL A 272 4.94 51.52 -43.46
CA VAL A 272 4.75 52.86 -42.93
C VAL A 272 3.29 53.26 -43.13
N ARG A 273 2.67 53.78 -42.08
CA ARG A 273 1.34 54.41 -42.12
C ARG A 273 1.47 55.78 -41.48
N THR A 274 1.18 56.82 -42.25
CA THR A 274 1.18 58.20 -41.77
C THR A 274 -0.25 58.64 -41.52
N LEU A 275 -0.51 59.22 -40.36
CA LEU A 275 -1.72 60.01 -40.14
C LEU A 275 -1.71 61.18 -41.13
N ALA A 276 -2.70 61.27 -42.02
CA ALA A 276 -2.82 62.46 -42.86
C ALA A 276 -3.18 63.67 -41.96
N PRO A 277 -2.64 64.87 -42.22
CA PRO A 277 -3.04 66.06 -41.47
C PRO A 277 -4.55 66.28 -41.64
N ARG A 278 -5.25 66.54 -40.53
CA ARG A 278 -6.70 66.78 -40.46
C ARG A 278 -7.11 67.84 -41.50
N TYR A 279 -7.65 67.40 -42.64
CA TYR A 279 -8.58 68.22 -43.40
C TYR A 279 -9.98 67.68 -43.13
N SER A 280 -10.85 68.59 -42.69
CA SER A 280 -12.24 68.38 -42.30
C SER A 280 -12.98 67.40 -43.22
N ASP A 281 -13.14 66.17 -42.75
CA ASP A 281 -14.36 65.36 -42.87
C ASP A 281 -14.17 64.14 -41.98
N ASN A 282 -15.24 63.70 -41.30
CA ASN A 282 -15.29 62.46 -40.51
C ASN A 282 -15.17 61.21 -41.40
N LYS A 283 -14.12 61.13 -42.22
CA LYS A 283 -13.73 59.92 -42.96
C LYS A 283 -12.52 59.33 -42.28
N THR A 284 -12.71 58.18 -41.65
CA THR A 284 -11.64 57.22 -41.39
C THR A 284 -10.78 57.08 -42.65
N LEU A 285 -9.47 57.35 -42.51
CA LEU A 285 -8.50 57.17 -43.59
C LEU A 285 -8.61 55.75 -44.16
N ASP A 286 -8.66 55.66 -45.50
CA ASP A 286 -9.01 54.47 -46.30
C ASP A 286 -8.57 53.14 -45.67
N GLU A 287 -9.56 52.23 -45.53
CA GLU A 287 -9.40 50.82 -45.15
C GLU A 287 -8.70 50.02 -46.27
N LYS A 288 -7.46 50.39 -46.61
CA LYS A 288 -6.69 49.63 -47.60
C LYS A 288 -6.24 48.32 -46.96
N VAL A 289 -6.86 47.23 -47.37
CA VAL A 289 -6.42 45.87 -47.06
C VAL A 289 -5.10 45.62 -47.76
N GLU A 290 -4.07 45.28 -46.99
CA GLU A 290 -2.77 44.88 -47.52
C GLU A 290 -2.57 43.38 -47.33
N ASN A 291 -2.36 42.66 -48.44
CA ASN A 291 -2.04 41.24 -48.42
C ASN A 291 -0.53 41.05 -48.48
N THR A 292 0.00 40.24 -47.58
CA THR A 292 1.43 39.90 -47.56
C THR A 292 1.76 38.80 -48.57
N PRO A 293 3.04 38.62 -48.92
CA PRO A 293 3.50 37.37 -49.53
C PRO A 293 3.13 36.16 -48.67
N THR A 294 3.05 34.99 -49.30
CA THR A 294 2.77 33.74 -48.61
C THR A 294 4.00 33.22 -47.89
N PHE A 295 3.78 32.55 -46.76
CA PHE A 295 4.79 31.85 -45.97
C PHE A 295 4.28 30.46 -45.58
N LEU A 296 5.23 29.53 -45.39
CA LEU A 296 4.93 28.12 -45.16
C LEU A 296 4.93 27.79 -43.67
N ILE A 297 3.89 27.07 -43.23
CA ILE A 297 3.83 26.41 -41.94
C ILE A 297 4.00 24.91 -42.17
N GLU A 298 5.15 24.37 -41.74
CA GLU A 298 5.54 22.98 -42.06
C GLU A 298 4.99 21.94 -41.08
N LYS A 299 4.86 22.28 -39.79
CA LYS A 299 4.47 21.31 -38.75
C LYS A 299 2.95 21.09 -38.71
N LYS A 300 2.55 19.84 -38.46
CA LYS A 300 1.15 19.38 -38.35
C LYS A 300 0.29 20.20 -37.38
N ARG A 301 0.89 20.74 -36.32
CA ARG A 301 0.25 21.64 -35.34
C ARG A 301 1.28 22.64 -34.84
N SER A 302 1.12 23.90 -35.20
CA SER A 302 2.04 24.97 -34.80
C SER A 302 1.33 25.99 -33.93
N ASN A 303 2.01 26.47 -32.90
CA ASN A 303 1.59 27.70 -32.21
C ASN A 303 2.28 28.86 -32.92
N LEU A 304 1.53 29.90 -33.28
CA LEU A 304 2.08 31.10 -33.91
C LEU A 304 1.97 32.26 -32.95
N GLN A 305 3.04 33.04 -32.84
CA GLN A 305 3.05 34.31 -32.12
C GLN A 305 3.12 35.45 -33.12
N LEU A 306 2.08 36.28 -33.14
CA LEU A 306 2.14 37.60 -33.77
C LEU A 306 2.82 38.55 -32.79
N LYS A 307 3.85 39.26 -33.25
CA LYS A 307 4.45 40.40 -32.55
C LYS A 307 4.21 41.64 -33.40
N ALA A 308 3.53 42.63 -32.83
CA ALA A 308 3.27 43.90 -33.45
C ALA A 308 4.10 44.98 -32.74
N MET A 309 4.73 45.85 -33.52
CA MET A 309 5.49 47.00 -33.05
C MET A 309 5.05 48.22 -33.84
N ALA A 310 4.81 49.34 -33.17
CA ALA A 310 4.43 50.59 -33.81
C ALA A 310 5.05 51.79 -33.09
N ASN A 311 5.46 52.78 -33.86
CA ASN A 311 5.95 54.06 -33.35
C ASN A 311 4.77 55.00 -33.04
N VAL A 312 3.91 54.59 -32.12
CA VAL A 312 2.77 55.37 -31.65
C VAL A 312 3.21 56.30 -30.53
N ASN A 313 2.76 57.55 -30.56
CA ASN A 313 2.96 58.52 -29.49
C ASN A 313 1.71 59.39 -29.34
N ASN A 314 1.12 59.42 -28.14
CA ASN A 314 -0.23 59.94 -27.89
C ASN A 314 -1.26 59.52 -28.96
N SER A 315 -1.10 58.29 -29.41
CA SER A 315 -1.82 57.70 -30.54
C SER A 315 -1.88 56.19 -30.40
N TRP A 316 -2.69 55.58 -31.26
CA TRP A 316 -2.94 54.16 -31.30
C TRP A 316 -3.03 53.68 -32.73
N ILE A 317 -2.68 52.41 -32.91
CA ILE A 317 -2.94 51.65 -34.13
C ILE A 317 -3.60 50.33 -33.77
N TRP A 318 -4.77 50.13 -34.34
CA TRP A 318 -5.46 48.84 -34.33
C TRP A 318 -5.05 48.08 -35.59
N ILE A 319 -4.49 46.90 -35.41
CA ILE A 319 -4.04 46.03 -36.48
C ILE A 319 -4.93 44.79 -36.45
N ASP A 320 -5.65 44.56 -37.53
CA ASP A 320 -6.53 43.41 -37.77
C ASP A 320 -5.93 42.48 -38.83
N PRO A 321 -4.89 41.70 -38.49
CA PRO A 321 -4.40 40.67 -39.37
C PRO A 321 -5.38 39.49 -39.37
N LEU A 322 -5.79 39.09 -40.57
CA LEU A 322 -6.45 37.83 -40.84
C LEU A 322 -5.42 36.88 -41.44
N LEU A 323 -5.08 35.82 -40.71
CA LEU A 323 -4.21 34.74 -41.22
C LEU A 323 -5.03 33.83 -42.11
N VAL A 324 -4.82 33.90 -43.42
CA VAL A 324 -5.60 33.17 -44.43
C VAL A 324 -4.78 32.00 -44.96
N ASN A 325 -5.34 30.80 -44.90
CA ASN A 325 -4.78 29.63 -45.58
C ASN A 325 -5.08 29.73 -47.08
N GLU A 326 -4.03 29.68 -47.92
CA GLU A 326 -4.12 29.89 -49.36
C GLU A 326 -4.98 28.82 -50.07
N GLU A 327 -4.91 27.57 -49.62
CA GLU A 327 -5.58 26.44 -50.26
C GLU A 327 -7.05 26.31 -49.84
N THR A 328 -7.35 26.56 -48.57
CA THR A 328 -8.70 26.36 -48.00
C THR A 328 -9.52 27.64 -47.88
N GLY A 329 -8.89 28.81 -48.02
CA GLY A 329 -9.52 30.12 -47.81
C GLY A 329 -9.92 30.41 -46.36
N LYS A 330 -9.64 29.51 -45.41
CA LYS A 330 -10.01 29.68 -44.01
C LYS A 330 -9.14 30.77 -43.36
N GLY A 331 -9.79 31.81 -42.83
CA GLY A 331 -9.15 32.90 -42.10
C GLY A 331 -9.19 32.70 -40.58
N ILE A 332 -8.09 33.04 -39.90
CA ILE A 332 -8.00 33.10 -38.43
C ILE A 332 -7.70 34.55 -38.04
N PRO A 333 -8.63 35.26 -37.35
CA PRO A 333 -8.43 36.64 -36.97
C PRO A 333 -7.44 36.76 -35.80
N MET A 334 -6.52 37.73 -35.89
CA MET A 334 -5.49 37.97 -34.88
C MET A 334 -5.40 39.46 -34.48
N PRO A 335 -6.51 40.13 -34.12
CA PRO A 335 -6.51 41.55 -33.82
C PRO A 335 -5.56 41.88 -32.67
N VAL A 336 -4.84 43.00 -32.80
CA VAL A 336 -3.92 43.55 -31.81
C VAL A 336 -3.92 45.08 -31.87
N GLU A 337 -4.01 45.74 -30.72
CA GLU A 337 -3.90 47.19 -30.60
C GLU A 337 -2.56 47.57 -29.99
N VAL A 338 -1.79 48.41 -30.68
CA VAL A 338 -0.58 49.03 -30.13
C VAL A 338 -0.89 50.50 -29.87
N SER A 339 -0.82 50.90 -28.60
CA SER A 339 -1.14 52.26 -28.16
C SER A 339 -0.13 52.73 -27.11
N TYR A 340 0.23 54.00 -27.17
CA TYR A 340 1.11 54.63 -26.19
C TYR A 340 0.67 56.07 -25.96
N TYR A 341 0.42 56.41 -24.70
CA TYR A 341 -0.01 57.73 -24.26
C TYR A 341 0.86 58.21 -23.11
N HIS A 342 1.11 59.51 -23.07
CA HIS A 342 1.79 60.15 -21.96
C HIS A 342 1.34 61.60 -21.80
N GLY A 343 1.38 62.12 -20.58
CA GLY A 343 0.94 63.48 -20.28
C GLY A 343 1.35 63.97 -18.90
N TYR A 344 0.94 65.18 -18.58
CA TYR A 344 1.16 65.79 -17.27
C TYR A 344 -0.16 66.37 -16.77
N SER A 345 -0.61 65.95 -15.59
CA SER A 345 -1.86 66.43 -15.00
C SER A 345 -1.74 66.43 -13.48
N GLY A 346 -2.32 67.44 -12.81
CA GLY A 346 -2.31 67.51 -11.35
C GLY A 346 -0.93 67.65 -10.69
N GLY A 347 0.11 68.01 -11.44
CA GLY A 347 1.49 68.08 -10.93
C GLY A 347 2.31 66.80 -11.07
N GLU A 348 1.79 65.78 -11.74
CA GLU A 348 2.49 64.50 -11.96
C GLU A 348 2.52 64.13 -13.45
N SER A 349 3.62 63.50 -13.87
CA SER A 349 3.77 62.91 -15.21
C SER A 349 3.25 61.47 -15.22
N TRP A 350 2.51 61.09 -16.26
CA TRP A 350 2.01 59.73 -16.44
C TRP A 350 2.30 59.21 -17.85
N SER A 351 2.34 57.87 -17.98
CA SER A 351 2.39 57.17 -19.27
C SER A 351 1.62 55.86 -19.20
N GLU A 352 0.93 55.50 -20.28
CA GLU A 352 0.11 54.29 -20.40
C GLU A 352 0.38 53.59 -21.75
N GLY A 353 0.30 52.25 -21.75
CA GLY A 353 0.47 51.44 -22.94
C GLY A 353 1.92 51.11 -23.26
N GLY A 354 2.22 50.86 -24.52
CA GLY A 354 3.56 50.54 -25.00
C GLY A 354 3.61 50.27 -26.49
N HIS A 355 4.81 50.40 -27.04
CA HIS A 355 5.06 50.32 -28.49
C HIS A 355 5.05 48.90 -29.06
N ASN A 356 4.92 47.87 -28.20
CA ASN A 356 5.02 46.47 -28.58
C ASN A 356 3.88 45.65 -27.97
N LYS A 357 3.26 44.77 -28.78
CA LYS A 357 2.27 43.79 -28.32
C LYS A 357 2.50 42.43 -28.96
N SER A 358 2.02 41.38 -28.30
CA SER A 358 2.05 40.04 -28.87
C SER A 358 0.77 39.26 -28.61
N LYS A 359 0.43 38.35 -29.52
CA LYS A 359 -0.72 37.47 -29.45
C LYS A 359 -0.35 36.08 -29.94
N ILE A 360 -0.76 35.04 -29.22
CA ILE A 360 -0.49 33.65 -29.57
C ILE A 360 -1.77 33.00 -30.06
N ILE A 361 -1.70 32.31 -31.19
CA ILE A 361 -2.73 31.36 -31.63
C ILE A 361 -2.17 29.94 -31.58
N GLN A 362 -3.01 29.01 -31.16
CA GLN A 362 -2.63 27.63 -30.96
C GLN A 362 -3.14 26.74 -32.08
N ASN A 363 -2.45 25.62 -32.31
CA ASN A 363 -2.93 24.54 -33.15
C ASN A 363 -3.24 24.94 -34.61
N VAL A 364 -2.40 25.80 -35.20
CA VAL A 364 -2.49 26.16 -36.62
C VAL A 364 -2.05 24.96 -37.48
N PRO A 365 -2.89 24.50 -38.43
CA PRO A 365 -2.55 23.42 -39.37
C PRO A 365 -1.35 23.77 -40.28
N PRO A 366 -0.70 22.76 -40.90
CA PRO A 366 0.33 23.01 -41.90
C PRO A 366 -0.32 23.54 -43.18
N GLY A 367 0.44 24.32 -43.95
CA GLY A 367 0.00 24.89 -45.22
C GLY A 367 0.68 26.20 -45.55
N ARG A 368 0.36 26.75 -46.73
CA ARG A 368 0.77 28.10 -47.12
C ARG A 368 -0.26 29.11 -46.63
N TYR A 369 0.24 30.18 -46.03
CA TYR A 369 -0.57 31.23 -45.43
C TYR A 369 -0.09 32.60 -45.88
N TYR A 370 -1.01 33.56 -45.94
CA TYR A 370 -0.67 34.98 -46.02
C TYR A 370 -1.47 35.74 -44.97
N LEU A 371 -1.01 36.95 -44.64
CA LEU A 371 -1.74 37.87 -43.78
C LEU A 371 -2.48 38.88 -44.65
N SER A 372 -3.79 38.97 -44.44
CA SER A 372 -4.61 40.08 -44.91
C SER A 372 -4.73 41.08 -43.77
N ILE A 373 -4.05 42.21 -43.88
CA ILE A 373 -3.90 43.18 -42.79
C ILE A 373 -4.81 44.37 -43.05
N LYS A 374 -5.72 44.62 -42.11
CA LYS A 374 -6.44 45.88 -41.99
C LYS A 374 -5.84 46.69 -40.84
N THR A 375 -5.74 48.00 -41.01
CA THR A 375 -5.21 48.89 -39.97
C THR A 375 -6.12 50.09 -39.80
N GLN A 376 -6.35 50.47 -38.55
CA GLN A 376 -6.99 51.73 -38.20
C GLN A 376 -6.04 52.49 -37.28
N ILE A 377 -5.87 53.79 -37.52
CA ILE A 377 -4.99 54.66 -36.74
C ILE A 377 -5.80 55.82 -36.18
N GLY A 378 -5.46 56.25 -34.97
CA GLY A 378 -6.08 57.41 -34.34
C GLY A 378 -5.17 57.96 -33.24
N GLY A 379 -5.47 59.16 -32.75
CA GLY A 379 -4.66 59.79 -31.71
C GLY A 379 -4.90 61.28 -31.58
N GLN A 380 -4.29 61.86 -30.55
CA GLN A 380 -4.21 63.30 -30.39
C GLN A 380 -2.97 63.77 -31.16
N SER A 381 -3.15 64.66 -32.14
CA SER A 381 -2.06 65.30 -32.88
C SER A 381 -1.32 66.31 -32.02
#